data_AF-A0A3B9P8Y3-F1
#
_entry.id   AF-A0A3B9P8Y3-F1
#
_cell.length_a   1.000
_cell.length_b   1.000
_cell.length_c   1.000
_cell.angle_alpha   90.00
_cell.angle_beta   90.00
_cell.angle_gamma   90.00
#
_symmetry.space_group_name_H-M   'P 1'
#
loop_
_entity.id
_entity.type
_entity.pdbx_description
1 polymer ?
#
loop_
_entity_poly.entity_id
_entity_poly.type
_entity_poly.pdbx_seq_one_letter_code
_entity_poly.pdbx_strand_id
1 'polypeptide(L)'
;MTSYELEDELISRTLNNLRAVEKLSQEDKSVYEVTQLINSLLGLLVYPNERLKKIPEITWETMIKEGWPLPLGENAQVSGLKQLIKYMRHAVAHFNIEFITEENEIVGIRFKNYSSSDEYREKPLWIGEYGLEPLKKFVDMFLDHISKNKPLR
;
A
#
# COMPACT_ATOMS: atom_id res chain seq x y z
N MET A 1 -5.73 -28.26 0.74
CA MET A 1 -5.16 -26.92 0.58
C MET A 1 -4.24 -26.65 1.75
N THR A 2 -2.95 -26.46 1.49
CA THR A 2 -2.04 -25.95 2.54
C THR A 2 -2.32 -24.45 2.74
N SER A 3 -2.14 -23.91 3.95
CA SER A 3 -2.37 -22.47 4.24
C SER A 3 -1.76 -21.54 3.19
N TYR A 4 -0.58 -21.90 2.67
CA TYR A 4 0.16 -21.13 1.66
C TYR A 4 -0.51 -21.02 0.29
N GLU A 5 -1.40 -21.95 -0.10
CA GLU A 5 -2.08 -21.88 -1.40
C GLU A 5 -3.18 -20.82 -1.41
N LEU A 6 -3.95 -20.72 -0.32
CA LEU A 6 -5.03 -19.73 -0.18
C LEU A 6 -4.48 -18.30 -0.17
N GLU A 7 -3.30 -18.13 0.41
CA GLU A 7 -2.63 -16.85 0.64
C GLU A 7 -2.10 -16.24 -0.66
N ASP A 8 -1.37 -17.03 -1.43
CA ASP A 8 -0.86 -16.64 -2.74
C ASP A 8 -2.01 -16.44 -3.73
N GLU A 9 -3.04 -17.26 -3.61
CA GLU A 9 -4.26 -17.11 -4.39
C GLU A 9 -5.02 -15.83 -4.05
N LEU A 10 -5.12 -15.44 -2.78
CA LEU A 10 -5.76 -14.19 -2.38
C LEU A 10 -5.00 -12.96 -2.93
N ILE A 11 -3.67 -12.92 -2.79
CA ILE A 11 -2.85 -11.85 -3.36
C ILE A 11 -3.03 -11.80 -4.89
N SER A 12 -2.90 -12.95 -5.56
CA SER A 12 -3.00 -13.02 -7.02
C SER A 12 -4.38 -12.58 -7.51
N ARG A 13 -5.46 -13.06 -6.89
CA ARG A 13 -6.84 -12.66 -7.24
C ARG A 13 -7.09 -11.18 -6.95
N THR A 14 -6.58 -10.65 -5.84
CA THR A 14 -6.71 -9.22 -5.50
C THR A 14 -6.02 -8.35 -6.54
N LEU A 15 -4.79 -8.71 -6.93
CA LEU A 15 -4.05 -8.00 -7.96
C LEU A 15 -4.77 -8.08 -9.32
N ASN A 16 -5.24 -9.27 -9.71
CA ASN A 16 -5.97 -9.44 -10.97
C ASN A 16 -7.26 -8.60 -11.01
N ASN A 17 -8.00 -8.53 -9.90
CA ASN A 17 -9.19 -7.69 -9.79
C ASN A 17 -8.84 -6.20 -9.91
N LEU A 18 -7.77 -5.75 -9.26
CA LEU A 18 -7.29 -4.37 -9.38
C LEU A 18 -6.97 -4.03 -10.84
N ARG A 19 -6.21 -4.89 -11.53
CA ARG A 19 -5.85 -4.69 -12.95
C ARG A 19 -7.06 -4.71 -13.88
N ALA A 20 -8.05 -5.54 -13.59
CA ALA A 20 -9.29 -5.57 -14.37
C ALA A 20 -10.05 -4.25 -14.26
N VAL A 21 -10.20 -3.70 -13.04
CA VAL A 21 -10.89 -2.42 -12.83
C VAL A 21 -10.12 -1.25 -13.44
N GLU A 22 -8.79 -1.23 -13.34
CA GLU A 22 -7.96 -0.22 -14.00
C GLU A 22 -8.14 -0.21 -15.51
N LYS A 23 -8.18 -1.41 -16.13
CA LYS A 23 -8.43 -1.53 -17.57
C LYS A 23 -9.83 -1.02 -17.93
N LEU A 24 -10.85 -1.35 -17.14
CA LEU A 24 -12.22 -0.87 -17.38
C LEU A 24 -12.33 0.66 -17.25
N SER A 25 -11.60 1.26 -16.31
CA SER A 25 -11.53 2.73 -16.14
C SER A 25 -10.94 3.40 -17.40
N GLN A 26 -9.90 2.81 -18.01
CA GLN A 26 -9.33 3.29 -19.27
C GLN A 26 -10.28 3.15 -20.48
N GLU A 27 -11.27 2.26 -20.39
CA GLU A 27 -12.31 2.06 -21.40
C GLU A 27 -13.56 2.94 -21.18
N ASP A 28 -13.44 3.98 -20.34
CA ASP A 28 -14.50 4.93 -19.97
C ASP A 28 -15.77 4.23 -19.43
N LYS A 29 -15.56 3.09 -18.74
CA LYS A 29 -16.62 2.40 -18.01
C LYS A 29 -16.79 3.07 -16.66
N SER A 30 -18.03 3.23 -16.23
CA SER A 30 -18.35 3.74 -14.89
C SER A 30 -17.88 2.73 -13.83
N VAL A 31 -16.67 2.94 -13.33
CA VAL A 31 -16.03 2.19 -12.25
C VAL A 31 -15.38 3.17 -11.28
N TYR A 32 -15.08 2.71 -10.07
CA TYR A 32 -14.42 3.52 -9.04
C TYR A 32 -13.03 2.96 -8.77
N GLU A 33 -12.06 3.20 -9.67
CA GLU A 33 -10.72 2.61 -9.59
C GLU A 33 -9.95 2.99 -8.33
N VAL A 34 -10.08 4.24 -7.85
CA VAL A 34 -9.45 4.63 -6.57
C VAL A 34 -10.06 3.89 -5.38
N THR A 35 -11.38 3.68 -5.38
CA THR A 35 -12.04 2.89 -4.33
C THR A 35 -11.56 1.44 -4.38
N GLN A 36 -11.46 0.87 -5.58
CA GLN A 36 -10.94 -0.48 -5.77
C GLN A 36 -9.46 -0.59 -5.35
N LEU A 37 -8.65 0.44 -5.59
CA LEU A 37 -7.26 0.49 -5.12
C LEU A 37 -7.20 0.40 -3.60
N ILE A 38 -7.99 1.20 -2.87
CA ILE A 38 -8.04 1.13 -1.40
C ILE A 38 -8.48 -0.25 -0.91
N ASN A 39 -9.53 -0.81 -1.51
CA ASN A 39 -10.00 -2.15 -1.17
C ASN A 39 -8.91 -3.21 -1.42
N SER A 40 -8.12 -3.04 -2.48
CA SER A 40 -7.02 -3.92 -2.80
C SER A 40 -5.87 -3.74 -1.82
N LEU A 41 -5.55 -2.51 -1.38
CA LEU A 41 -4.51 -2.25 -0.37
C LEU A 41 -4.80 -2.95 0.97
N LEU A 42 -6.07 -3.13 1.37
CA LEU A 42 -6.40 -3.96 2.53
C LEU A 42 -5.85 -5.39 2.35
N GLY A 43 -6.15 -6.02 1.22
CA GLY A 43 -5.66 -7.36 0.90
C GLY A 43 -4.14 -7.42 0.68
N LEU A 44 -3.55 -6.38 0.09
CA LEU A 44 -2.15 -6.38 -0.34
C LEU A 44 -1.17 -5.89 0.73
N LEU A 45 -1.61 -5.10 1.73
CA LEU A 45 -0.75 -4.59 2.82
C LEU A 45 -0.98 -5.31 4.15
N VAL A 46 -2.23 -5.63 4.49
CA VAL A 46 -2.55 -6.29 5.77
C VAL A 46 -1.99 -7.69 5.79
N TYR A 47 -2.24 -8.43 4.71
CA TYR A 47 -1.91 -9.84 4.62
C TYR A 47 -0.40 -10.12 4.72
N PRO A 48 0.49 -9.51 3.91
CA PRO A 48 1.93 -9.76 4.03
C PRO A 48 2.46 -9.45 5.43
N ASN A 49 1.94 -8.41 6.09
CA ASN A 49 2.42 -8.04 7.41
C ASN A 49 1.87 -8.93 8.55
N GLU A 50 0.79 -9.70 8.34
CA GLU A 50 0.26 -10.68 9.33
C GLU A 50 0.93 -12.05 9.22
N ARG A 51 1.29 -12.48 7.99
CA ARG A 51 1.69 -13.87 7.73
C ARG A 51 3.13 -14.04 7.27
N LEU A 52 3.75 -13.04 6.66
CA LEU A 52 5.20 -13.07 6.46
C LEU A 52 5.84 -12.87 7.83
N LYS A 53 6.45 -13.92 8.38
CA LYS A 53 7.18 -13.87 9.65
C LYS A 53 8.17 -12.71 9.71
N LYS A 54 8.68 -12.25 8.55
CA LYS A 54 9.42 -11.01 8.36
C LYS A 54 9.17 -10.45 6.95
N ILE A 55 8.71 -9.20 6.85
CA ILE A 55 8.95 -8.39 5.63
C ILE A 55 10.48 -8.22 5.54
N PRO A 56 11.13 -8.57 4.41
CA PRO A 56 12.57 -8.41 4.30
C PRO A 56 12.97 -6.95 4.52
N GLU A 57 14.07 -6.75 5.23
CA GLU A 57 14.49 -5.40 5.61
C GLU A 57 15.25 -4.75 4.45
N ILE A 58 14.72 -3.62 4.00
CA ILE A 58 15.36 -2.69 3.08
C ILE A 58 15.28 -1.29 3.71
N THR A 59 16.43 -0.61 3.80
CA THR A 59 16.51 0.74 4.38
C THR A 59 15.96 1.77 3.42
N TRP A 60 15.61 2.95 3.93
CA TRP A 60 15.14 4.06 3.11
C TRP A 60 16.13 4.45 2.01
N GLU A 61 17.43 4.49 2.31
CA GLU A 61 18.49 4.82 1.36
C GLU A 61 18.58 3.79 0.23
N THR A 62 18.44 2.50 0.56
CA THR A 62 18.41 1.44 -0.45
C THR A 62 17.15 1.54 -1.30
N MET A 63 16.00 1.87 -0.71
CA MET A 63 14.77 2.11 -1.47
C MET A 63 14.95 3.25 -2.48
N ILE A 64 15.58 4.36 -2.09
CA ILE A 64 15.93 5.48 -3.00
C ILE A 64 16.82 4.97 -4.14
N LYS A 65 17.90 4.25 -3.81
CA LYS A 65 18.87 3.73 -4.79
C LYS A 65 18.24 2.77 -5.79
N GLU A 66 17.29 1.95 -5.34
CA GLU A 66 16.56 0.98 -6.18
C GLU A 66 15.37 1.59 -6.92
N GLY A 67 15.10 2.90 -6.74
CA GLY A 67 14.05 3.60 -7.48
C GLY A 67 12.63 3.28 -6.99
N TRP A 68 12.48 2.92 -5.72
CA TRP A 68 11.17 2.76 -5.10
C TRP A 68 10.42 4.10 -5.11
N PRO A 69 9.12 4.11 -5.47
CA PRO A 69 8.28 5.27 -5.25
C PRO A 69 8.06 5.46 -3.74
N LEU A 70 8.55 6.57 -3.21
CA LEU A 70 8.47 6.93 -1.80
C LEU A 70 7.39 8.00 -1.57
N PRO A 71 6.73 8.00 -0.40
CA PRO A 71 5.72 8.99 -0.10
C PRO A 71 6.34 10.39 0.04
N LEU A 72 5.57 11.40 -0.32
CA LEU A 72 5.88 12.81 -0.08
C LEU A 72 5.26 13.27 1.25
N GLY A 73 5.76 14.38 1.79
CA GLY A 73 5.27 15.01 3.02
C GLY A 73 6.37 15.25 4.06
N GLU A 74 6.15 16.22 4.95
CA GLU A 74 7.16 16.68 5.92
C GLU A 74 7.64 15.58 6.88
N ASN A 75 6.77 14.62 7.23
CA ASN A 75 7.07 13.49 8.10
C ASN A 75 6.93 12.13 7.38
N ALA A 76 7.17 12.10 6.06
CA ALA A 76 6.96 10.92 5.23
C ALA A 76 8.11 9.90 5.33
N GLN A 77 9.32 10.35 5.63
CA GLN A 77 10.49 9.49 5.75
C GLN A 77 10.39 8.57 6.97
N VAL A 78 10.74 7.29 6.77
CA VAL A 78 10.77 6.25 7.80
C VAL A 78 12.09 5.48 7.74
N SER A 79 12.32 4.55 8.67
CA SER A 79 13.57 3.78 8.72
C SER A 79 13.76 2.80 7.54
N GLY A 80 12.66 2.39 6.88
CA GLY A 80 12.70 1.45 5.77
C GLY A 80 11.33 0.84 5.45
N LEU A 81 11.30 -0.10 4.49
CA LEU A 81 10.06 -0.66 3.93
C LEU A 81 9.15 -1.27 4.99
N LYS A 82 9.71 -2.00 5.96
CA LYS A 82 8.91 -2.63 7.03
C LYS A 82 8.12 -1.59 7.83
N GLN A 83 8.73 -0.45 8.17
CA GLN A 83 8.05 0.62 8.89
C GLN A 83 7.04 1.34 7.98
N LEU A 84 7.39 1.55 6.71
CA LEU A 84 6.48 2.15 5.73
C LEU A 84 5.20 1.31 5.55
N ILE A 85 5.34 0.00 5.31
CA ILE A 85 4.21 -0.93 5.17
C ILE A 85 3.39 -0.98 6.46
N LYS A 86 4.03 -0.96 7.64
CA LYS A 86 3.32 -0.89 8.92
C LYS A 86 2.42 0.35 8.99
N TYR A 87 2.95 1.54 8.68
CA TYR A 87 2.19 2.78 8.74
C TYR A 87 1.09 2.86 7.68
N MET A 88 1.38 2.49 6.43
CA MET A 88 0.37 2.44 5.38
C MET A 88 -0.75 1.45 5.71
N ARG A 89 -0.40 0.27 6.24
CA ARG A 89 -1.39 -0.71 6.68
C ARG A 89 -2.27 -0.17 7.79
N HIS A 90 -1.70 0.42 8.83
CA HIS A 90 -2.49 1.04 9.90
C HIS A 90 -3.42 2.12 9.35
N ALA A 91 -2.92 2.95 8.43
CA ALA A 91 -3.71 3.98 7.80
C ALA A 91 -4.93 3.39 7.06
N VAL A 92 -4.71 2.40 6.20
CA VAL A 92 -5.76 1.75 5.42
C VAL A 92 -6.74 0.98 6.31
N ALA A 93 -6.24 0.18 7.27
CA ALA A 93 -7.08 -0.65 8.14
C ALA A 93 -7.99 0.16 9.08
N HIS A 94 -7.56 1.37 9.45
CA HIS A 94 -8.33 2.28 10.31
C HIS A 94 -9.03 3.41 9.55
N PHE A 95 -9.00 3.36 8.21
CA PHE A 95 -9.56 4.38 7.33
C PHE A 95 -9.02 5.80 7.61
N ASN A 96 -7.76 5.89 8.01
CA ASN A 96 -7.02 7.14 8.20
C ASN A 96 -6.37 7.59 6.88
N ILE A 97 -7.22 7.76 5.86
CA ILE A 97 -6.82 8.17 4.53
C ILE A 97 -7.64 9.38 4.09
N GLU A 98 -7.03 10.26 3.28
CA GLU A 98 -7.70 11.40 2.66
C GLU A 98 -7.39 11.39 1.16
N PHE A 99 -8.40 11.71 0.35
CA PHE A 99 -8.19 11.91 -1.07
C PHE A 99 -7.53 13.26 -1.32
N ILE A 100 -6.53 13.25 -2.19
CA ILE A 100 -5.95 14.45 -2.77
C ILE A 100 -6.65 14.64 -4.11
N THR A 101 -7.29 15.79 -4.28
CA THR A 101 -8.11 16.09 -5.46
C THR A 101 -7.61 17.31 -6.20
N GLU A 102 -7.58 17.22 -7.53
CA GLU A 102 -7.32 18.33 -8.45
C GLU A 102 -8.45 18.36 -9.48
N GLU A 103 -9.03 19.52 -9.76
CA GLU A 103 -10.10 19.68 -10.76
C GLU A 103 -11.29 18.71 -10.59
N ASN A 104 -11.65 18.38 -9.34
CA ASN A 104 -12.66 17.38 -8.95
C ASN A 104 -12.30 15.91 -9.23
N GLU A 105 -11.09 15.62 -9.66
CA GLU A 105 -10.56 14.27 -9.84
C GLU A 105 -9.65 13.87 -8.68
N ILE A 106 -9.69 12.60 -8.27
CA ILE A 106 -8.77 12.10 -7.25
C ILE A 106 -7.43 11.81 -7.93
N VAL A 107 -6.39 12.53 -7.52
CA VAL A 107 -5.02 12.40 -8.07
C VAL A 107 -4.06 11.69 -7.12
N GLY A 108 -4.45 11.53 -5.86
CA GLY A 108 -3.61 10.90 -4.85
C GLY A 108 -4.32 10.56 -3.56
N ILE A 109 -3.56 9.94 -2.66
CA ILE A 109 -4.02 9.51 -1.34
C ILE A 109 -2.99 9.96 -0.31
N ARG A 110 -3.48 10.63 0.73
CA ARG A 110 -2.73 10.90 1.95
C ARG A 110 -3.04 9.82 2.98
N PHE A 111 -2.00 9.22 3.54
CA PHE A 111 -2.09 8.21 4.59
C PHE A 111 -1.64 8.83 5.91
N LYS A 112 -2.37 8.55 7.00
CA LYS A 112 -2.03 9.02 8.35
C LYS A 112 -1.93 7.84 9.30
N ASN A 113 -0.82 7.77 10.03
CA ASN A 113 -0.67 6.83 11.14
C ASN A 113 -0.61 7.60 12.46
N TYR A 114 -1.33 7.10 13.46
CA TYR A 114 -1.47 7.71 14.78
C TYR A 114 -0.83 6.84 15.85
N SER A 115 -0.55 7.45 17.00
CA SER A 115 -0.21 6.69 18.20
C SER A 115 -1.45 5.96 18.69
N SER A 116 -1.28 4.78 19.28
CA SER A 116 -2.37 4.11 20.00
C SER A 116 -2.85 4.91 21.21
N SER A 117 -2.06 5.87 21.70
CA SER A 117 -2.42 6.79 22.78
C SER A 117 -3.20 8.03 22.30
N ASP A 118 -3.32 8.25 21.00
CA ASP A 118 -4.07 9.39 20.42
C ASP A 118 -5.49 8.93 20.08
N GLU A 119 -6.35 8.90 21.10
CA GLU A 119 -7.74 8.43 20.99
C GLU A 119 -8.55 9.22 19.96
N TYR A 120 -8.28 10.53 19.85
CA TYR A 120 -9.01 11.46 18.98
C TYR A 120 -8.40 11.62 17.59
N ARG A 121 -7.22 11.03 17.33
CA ARG A 121 -6.51 11.08 16.05
C ARG A 121 -6.25 12.51 15.57
N GLU A 122 -5.81 13.37 16.50
CA GLU A 122 -5.53 14.77 16.21
C GLU A 122 -4.10 15.01 15.74
N LYS A 123 -3.15 14.16 16.16
CA LYS A 123 -1.71 14.36 15.97
C LYS A 123 -1.09 13.14 15.29
N PRO A 124 -1.10 13.09 13.96
CA PRO A 124 -0.51 11.97 13.24
C PRO A 124 1.00 11.86 13.54
N LEU A 125 1.43 10.66 13.91
CA LEU A 125 2.85 10.33 14.07
C LEU A 125 3.58 10.31 12.72
N TRP A 126 2.85 10.01 11.66
CA TRP A 126 3.38 9.90 10.31
C TRP A 126 2.31 10.29 9.30
N ILE A 127 2.73 11.03 8.28
CA ILE A 127 1.92 11.39 7.12
C ILE A 127 2.74 11.07 5.89
N GLY A 128 2.15 10.30 4.97
CA GLY A 128 2.74 10.05 3.66
C GLY A 128 1.72 10.25 2.56
N GLU A 129 2.11 10.94 1.50
CA GLU A 129 1.27 11.23 0.34
C GLU A 129 1.80 10.51 -0.89
N TYR A 130 0.89 9.89 -1.64
CA TYR A 130 1.20 9.28 -2.92
C TYR A 130 0.24 9.79 -3.99
N GLY A 131 0.77 10.15 -5.15
CA GLY A 131 -0.01 10.16 -6.38
C GLY A 131 -0.44 8.73 -6.74
N LEU A 132 -1.53 8.58 -7.49
CA LEU A 132 -2.08 7.25 -7.82
C LEU A 132 -1.09 6.34 -8.55
N GLU A 133 -0.39 6.84 -9.56
CA GLU A 133 0.58 6.04 -10.32
C GLU A 133 1.81 5.62 -9.49
N PRO A 134 2.47 6.53 -8.73
CA PRO A 134 3.49 6.13 -7.76
C PRO A 134 3.01 5.08 -6.74
N LEU A 135 1.77 5.17 -6.25
CA LEU A 135 1.20 4.19 -5.31
C LEU A 135 1.03 2.81 -5.94
N LYS A 136 0.50 2.74 -7.16
CA LYS A 136 0.38 1.47 -7.90
C LYS A 136 1.75 0.83 -8.11
N LYS A 137 2.73 1.62 -8.56
CA LYS A 137 4.11 1.16 -8.73
C LYS A 137 4.73 0.69 -7.40
N PHE A 138 4.43 1.37 -6.29
CA PHE A 138 4.89 0.94 -4.97
C PHE A 138 4.37 -0.45 -4.63
N VAL A 139 3.07 -0.67 -4.85
CA VAL A 139 2.42 -1.96 -4.61
C VAL A 139 3.06 -3.05 -5.46
N ASP A 140 3.30 -2.82 -6.74
CA ASP A 140 3.96 -3.80 -7.60
C ASP A 140 5.36 -4.17 -7.12
N MET A 141 6.19 -3.18 -6.79
CA MET A 141 7.53 -3.42 -6.27
C MET A 141 7.50 -4.16 -4.93
N PHE A 142 6.53 -3.84 -4.07
CA PHE A 142 6.33 -4.54 -2.81
C PHE A 142 5.97 -6.01 -3.03
N LEU A 143 5.01 -6.30 -3.92
CA LEU A 143 4.57 -7.66 -4.24
C LEU A 143 5.68 -8.50 -4.90
N ASP A 144 6.47 -7.91 -5.78
CA ASP A 144 7.64 -8.57 -6.37
C ASP A 144 8.70 -8.87 -5.31
N HIS A 145 8.97 -7.90 -4.43
CA HIS A 145 9.93 -8.05 -3.35
C HIS A 145 9.54 -9.16 -2.36
N ILE A 146 8.27 -9.23 -1.94
CA ILE A 146 7.82 -10.33 -1.07
C ILE A 146 7.86 -11.68 -1.79
N SER A 147 7.57 -11.72 -3.10
CA SER A 147 7.54 -12.96 -3.87
C SER A 147 8.93 -13.56 -4.05
N LYS A 148 9.94 -12.73 -4.33
CA LYS A 148 11.35 -13.15 -4.46
C LYS A 148 11.96 -13.63 -3.15
N ASN A 149 11.48 -13.13 -2.02
CA ASN A 149 11.99 -13.46 -0.70
C ASN A 149 11.14 -14.50 0.04
N LYS A 150 10.23 -15.20 -0.66
CA LYS A 150 9.56 -16.37 -0.09
C LYS A 150 10.59 -17.46 0.17
N PRO A 151 10.60 -18.08 1.37
CA PRO A 151 11.51 -19.18 1.65
C PRO A 151 11.31 -20.29 0.61
N LEU A 152 12.41 -20.73 -0.02
CA LEU A 152 12.44 -21.93 -0.86
C LEU A 152 12.01 -23.12 0.01
N ARG A 153 11.06 -23.89 -0.50
CA ARG A 153 10.53 -25.10 0.17
C ARG A 153 11.60 -26.17 0.32
#